data_AF-M8DD39-F1
#
_entry.id   AF-M8DD39-F1
#
_cell.length_a   1.000
_cell.length_b   1.000
_cell.length_c   1.000
_cell.angle_alpha   90.00
_cell.angle_beta   90.00
_cell.angle_gamma   90.00
#
_symmetry.space_group_name_H-M   'P 1'
#
loop_
_entity.id
_entity.type
_entity.pdbx_description
1 polymer ?
#
loop_
_entity_poly.entity_id
_entity_poly.type
_entity_poly.pdbx_seq_one_letter_code
_entity_poly.pdbx_strand_id
1 'polypeptide(L)'
;MIDYWKDHGVDQGLNAADKQALINVTNEADKNQSTVKTNLVNALNAVSTEKALGLTAASTWADIQVAIPQVKTGKKWANGSATSDANKRITVSGLSFRPTVILLIAYDGTTTFSTTQFMDRSFFGTTDDFKLWAYQSSAPIVNNLVTAVSQGSFTLETVMPSKAYKWVAFE
;
A
#
# COMPACT_ATOMS: atom_id res chain seq x y z
N MET A 1 16.02 -6.07 -70.98
CA MET A 1 16.43 -6.04 -69.56
C MET A 1 15.70 -4.86 -68.94
N ILE A 2 14.45 -5.05 -68.53
CA ILE A 2 13.61 -4.02 -67.89
C ILE A 2 13.76 -4.22 -66.38
N ASP A 3 14.90 -3.72 -65.91
CA ASP A 3 14.98 -2.75 -64.83
C ASP A 3 13.85 -2.84 -63.78
N TYR A 4 14.09 -3.69 -62.79
CA TYR A 4 14.16 -3.45 -61.33
C TYR A 4 13.49 -2.21 -60.66
N TRP A 5 12.55 -1.53 -61.32
CA TRP A 5 11.89 -0.31 -60.80
C TRP A 5 10.60 -0.58 -60.01
N LYS A 6 10.33 -1.84 -59.66
CA LYS A 6 9.15 -2.16 -58.86
C LYS A 6 9.38 -2.15 -57.36
N ASP A 7 10.60 -1.86 -56.91
CA ASP A 7 10.91 -1.97 -55.49
C ASP A 7 10.74 -0.68 -54.68
N HIS A 8 10.74 0.51 -55.31
CA HIS A 8 10.53 1.78 -54.60
C HIS A 8 9.49 2.64 -55.33
N GLY A 9 8.25 2.66 -54.84
CA GLY A 9 7.08 3.27 -55.48
C GLY A 9 7.18 4.79 -55.66
N VAL A 10 6.75 5.33 -56.80
CA VAL A 10 7.15 6.71 -57.16
C VAL A 10 6.01 7.71 -57.40
N ASP A 11 4.74 7.34 -57.66
CA ASP A 11 3.68 8.37 -57.84
C ASP A 11 2.23 7.88 -57.50
N GLN A 12 1.70 8.27 -56.32
CA GLN A 12 0.27 8.21 -55.87
C GLN A 12 -0.18 7.21 -54.77
N GLY A 13 0.63 6.97 -53.74
CA GLY A 13 0.13 6.55 -52.42
C GLY A 13 0.42 5.09 -52.01
N LEU A 14 -0.15 4.70 -50.86
CA LEU A 14 0.11 3.41 -50.20
C LEU A 14 -0.25 2.23 -51.11
N ASN A 15 0.70 1.29 -51.28
CA ASN A 15 0.44 0.05 -52.01
C ASN A 15 -0.42 -0.92 -51.17
N ALA A 16 -0.84 -2.05 -51.73
CA ALA A 16 -1.71 -3.00 -51.03
C ALA A 16 -1.04 -3.62 -49.78
N ALA A 17 0.27 -3.88 -49.82
CA ALA A 17 1.02 -4.41 -48.69
C ALA A 17 1.15 -3.37 -47.58
N ASP A 18 1.41 -2.11 -47.91
CA ASP A 18 1.48 -1.01 -46.95
C ASP A 18 0.13 -0.77 -46.25
N LYS A 19 -0.97 -0.81 -47.03
CA LYS A 19 -2.33 -0.73 -46.49
C LYS A 19 -2.61 -1.87 -45.52
N GLN A 20 -2.22 -3.09 -45.87
CA GLN A 20 -2.39 -4.24 -44.99
C GLN A 20 -1.53 -4.13 -43.73
N ALA A 21 -0.30 -3.64 -43.84
CA ALA A 21 0.57 -3.41 -42.69
C ALA A 21 -0.04 -2.38 -41.72
N LEU A 22 -0.59 -1.28 -42.23
CA LEU A 22 -1.28 -0.27 -41.42
C LEU A 22 -2.54 -0.82 -40.73
N ILE A 23 -3.33 -1.62 -41.44
CA ILE A 23 -4.50 -2.32 -40.88
C ILE A 23 -4.04 -3.25 -39.74
N ASN A 24 -2.99 -4.03 -39.95
CA ASN A 24 -2.47 -4.95 -38.94
C ASN A 24 -1.97 -4.20 -37.70
N VAL A 25 -1.22 -3.10 -37.89
CA VAL A 25 -0.75 -2.26 -36.78
C VAL A 25 -1.92 -1.66 -36.01
N THR A 26 -2.96 -1.19 -36.71
CA THR A 26 -4.16 -0.63 -36.07
C THR A 26 -4.91 -1.69 -35.26
N ASN A 27 -5.11 -2.88 -35.84
CA ASN A 27 -5.79 -3.99 -35.16
C ASN A 27 -5.03 -4.46 -33.91
N GLU A 28 -3.69 -4.57 -33.98
CA GLU A 28 -2.87 -4.93 -32.83
C GLU A 28 -2.86 -3.81 -31.76
N ALA A 29 -2.86 -2.55 -32.18
CA ALA A 29 -2.98 -1.42 -31.26
C ALA A 29 -4.31 -1.44 -30.49
N ASP A 30 -5.44 -1.67 -31.18
CA ASP A 30 -6.77 -1.77 -30.57
C ASP A 30 -6.86 -2.95 -29.60
N LYS A 31 -6.31 -4.10 -29.98
CA LYS A 31 -6.25 -5.28 -29.12
C LYS A 31 -5.40 -5.05 -27.87
N ASN A 32 -4.25 -4.39 -28.02
CA ASN A 32 -3.38 -4.04 -26.90
C ASN A 32 -4.08 -3.04 -25.97
N GLN A 33 -4.70 -1.98 -26.52
CA GLN A 33 -5.45 -1.00 -25.76
C GLN A 33 -6.57 -1.66 -24.94
N SER A 34 -7.33 -2.58 -25.54
CA SER A 34 -8.41 -3.31 -24.85
C SER A 34 -7.87 -4.19 -23.72
N THR A 35 -6.72 -4.84 -23.94
CA THR A 35 -6.03 -5.67 -22.94
C THR A 35 -5.53 -4.83 -21.77
N VAL A 36 -4.84 -3.72 -22.05
CA VAL A 36 -4.34 -2.79 -21.02
C VAL A 36 -5.49 -2.21 -20.20
N LYS A 37 -6.59 -1.79 -20.86
CA LYS A 37 -7.78 -1.29 -20.18
C LYS A 37 -8.38 -2.34 -19.23
N THR A 38 -8.51 -3.57 -19.70
CA THR A 38 -9.04 -4.69 -18.91
C THR A 38 -8.14 -4.99 -17.70
N ASN A 39 -6.83 -5.04 -17.90
CA ASN A 39 -5.88 -5.26 -16.81
C ASN A 39 -5.94 -4.16 -15.76
N LEU A 40 -6.07 -2.90 -16.18
CA LEU A 40 -6.20 -1.77 -15.26
C LEU A 40 -7.50 -1.82 -14.45
N VAL A 41 -8.64 -2.12 -15.11
CA VAL A 41 -9.94 -2.32 -14.44
C VAL A 41 -9.84 -3.41 -13.38
N ASN A 42 -9.26 -4.57 -13.74
CA ASN A 42 -9.09 -5.69 -12.82
C ASN A 42 -8.19 -5.30 -11.63
N ALA A 43 -7.08 -4.63 -11.89
CA ALA A 43 -6.15 -4.18 -10.84
C ALA A 43 -6.83 -3.19 -9.88
N LEU A 44 -7.54 -2.18 -10.40
CA LEU A 44 -8.24 -1.17 -9.59
C LEU A 44 -9.33 -1.79 -8.71
N ASN A 45 -10.14 -2.70 -9.28
CA ASN A 45 -11.15 -3.42 -8.51
C ASN A 45 -10.53 -4.31 -7.42
N ALA A 46 -9.40 -4.96 -7.71
CA ALA A 46 -8.73 -5.84 -6.75
C ALA A 46 -8.15 -5.07 -5.55
N VAL A 47 -7.63 -3.85 -5.77
CA VAL A 47 -7.03 -3.06 -4.68
C VAL A 47 -8.05 -2.27 -3.87
N SER A 48 -9.22 -1.95 -4.43
CA SER A 48 -10.27 -1.19 -3.73
C SER A 48 -11.15 -2.11 -2.89
N THR A 49 -10.63 -2.55 -1.75
CA THR A 49 -11.25 -3.57 -0.87
C THR A 49 -12.39 -3.03 -0.01
N GLU A 50 -12.39 -1.75 0.35
CA GLU A 50 -13.45 -1.14 1.18
C GLU A 50 -14.61 -0.57 0.37
N LYS A 51 -14.39 -0.34 -0.93
CA LYS A 51 -15.40 0.20 -1.84
C LYS A 51 -15.25 -0.45 -3.20
N ALA A 52 -16.27 -1.17 -3.63
CA ALA A 52 -16.36 -1.63 -5.02
C ALA A 52 -16.43 -0.40 -5.95
N LEU A 53 -15.56 -0.36 -6.96
CA LEU A 53 -15.54 0.74 -7.93
C LEU A 53 -16.61 0.58 -9.02
N GLY A 54 -17.17 -0.63 -9.18
CA GLY A 54 -18.17 -0.93 -10.20
C GLY A 54 -17.62 -0.88 -11.63
N LEU A 55 -16.30 -0.84 -11.81
CA LEU A 55 -15.69 -0.89 -13.13
C LEU A 55 -15.88 -2.27 -13.75
N THR A 56 -16.22 -2.30 -15.04
CA THR A 56 -16.41 -3.52 -15.83
C THR A 56 -15.59 -3.45 -17.11
N ALA A 57 -15.55 -4.52 -17.90
CA ALA A 57 -14.89 -4.52 -19.20
C ALA A 57 -15.46 -3.46 -20.17
N ALA A 58 -16.74 -3.08 -19.98
CA ALA A 58 -17.41 -2.05 -20.78
C ALA A 58 -17.04 -0.62 -20.35
N SER A 59 -16.43 -0.42 -19.17
CA SER A 59 -16.05 0.91 -18.69
C SER A 59 -15.12 1.63 -19.66
N THR A 60 -15.34 2.94 -19.82
CA THR A 60 -14.53 3.84 -20.64
C THR A 60 -13.30 4.31 -19.88
N TRP A 61 -12.34 4.93 -20.58
CA TRP A 61 -11.20 5.59 -19.93
C TRP A 61 -11.63 6.72 -18.99
N ALA A 62 -12.71 7.42 -19.31
CA ALA A 62 -13.28 8.46 -18.45
C ALA A 62 -13.83 7.87 -17.14
N ASP A 63 -14.52 6.74 -17.21
CA ASP A 63 -15.02 6.03 -16.01
C ASP A 63 -13.87 5.59 -15.11
N ILE A 64 -12.80 5.04 -15.71
CA ILE A 64 -11.58 4.65 -15.00
C ILE A 64 -10.96 5.86 -14.29
N GLN A 65 -10.83 6.99 -14.99
CA GLN A 65 -10.25 8.22 -14.43
C GLN A 65 -11.05 8.74 -13.23
N VAL A 66 -12.38 8.68 -13.30
CA VAL A 66 -13.27 9.06 -12.18
C VAL A 66 -13.18 8.06 -11.01
N ALA A 67 -12.95 6.78 -11.29
CA ALA A 67 -12.85 5.74 -10.28
C ALA A 67 -11.52 5.75 -9.50
N ILE A 68 -10.40 6.14 -10.13
CA ILE A 68 -9.07 6.19 -9.48
C ILE A 68 -9.08 6.91 -8.12
N PRO A 69 -9.59 8.16 -7.97
CA PRO A 69 -9.59 8.84 -6.68
C PRO A 69 -10.55 8.20 -5.64
N GLN A 70 -11.40 7.27 -6.07
CA GLN A 70 -12.34 6.57 -5.21
C GLN A 70 -11.80 5.24 -4.67
N VAL A 71 -10.58 4.83 -5.08
CA VAL A 71 -9.93 3.61 -4.57
C VAL A 71 -9.78 3.71 -3.05
N LYS A 72 -10.32 2.71 -2.34
CA LYS A 72 -10.22 2.56 -0.88
C LYS A 72 -9.65 1.18 -0.56
N THR A 73 -8.40 1.14 -0.10
CA THR A 73 -7.64 -0.10 0.10
C THR A 73 -7.86 -0.78 1.45
N GLY A 74 -8.83 -0.32 2.25
CA GLY A 74 -8.99 -0.81 3.61
C GLY A 74 -8.11 -0.08 4.61
N LYS A 75 -8.61 0.16 5.83
CA LYS A 75 -7.72 0.37 6.99
C LYS A 75 -6.92 -0.90 7.23
N LYS A 76 -5.59 -0.81 7.19
CA LYS A 76 -4.73 -1.94 7.51
C LYS A 76 -4.49 -2.00 9.01
N TRP A 77 -4.52 -3.21 9.53
CA TRP A 77 -4.14 -3.46 10.91
C TRP A 77 -3.44 -4.81 11.01
N ALA A 78 -2.66 -4.97 12.06
CA ALA A 78 -1.97 -6.20 12.39
C ALA A 78 -1.91 -6.36 13.90
N ASN A 79 -1.76 -7.59 14.38
CA ASN A 79 -1.55 -7.86 15.80
C ASN A 79 -0.55 -9.00 15.97
N GLY A 80 -0.02 -9.13 17.18
CA GLY A 80 0.88 -10.23 17.47
C GLY A 80 1.42 -10.17 18.88
N SER A 81 2.53 -10.89 19.08
CA SER A 81 3.28 -10.90 20.33
C SER A 81 4.72 -10.47 20.06
N ALA A 82 5.35 -9.83 21.04
CA ALA A 82 6.76 -9.48 21.01
C ALA A 82 7.34 -9.55 22.42
N THR A 83 8.66 -9.67 22.52
CA THR A 83 9.37 -9.66 23.80
C THR A 83 10.32 -8.47 23.81
N SER A 84 10.40 -7.75 24.92
CA SER A 84 11.41 -6.71 25.07
C SER A 84 12.81 -7.31 25.25
N ASP A 85 13.80 -6.73 24.60
CA ASP A 85 15.20 -7.13 24.78
C ASP A 85 15.78 -6.63 26.13
N ALA A 86 17.05 -6.96 26.40
CA ALA A 86 17.76 -6.51 27.59
C ALA A 86 17.94 -4.98 27.65
N ASN A 87 17.92 -4.31 26.49
CA ASN A 87 17.95 -2.85 26.35
C ASN A 87 16.55 -2.23 26.40
N LYS A 88 15.55 -3.02 26.80
CA LYS A 88 14.15 -2.61 26.93
C LYS A 88 13.51 -2.19 25.61
N ARG A 89 13.91 -2.78 24.48
CA ARG A 89 13.32 -2.50 23.16
C ARG A 89 12.37 -3.60 22.72
N ILE A 90 11.22 -3.19 22.20
CA ILE A 90 10.24 -4.07 21.56
C ILE A 90 10.29 -3.76 20.07
N THR A 91 10.80 -4.71 19.29
CA THR A 91 10.91 -4.58 17.84
C THR A 91 9.92 -5.51 17.16
N VAL A 92 9.10 -4.95 16.26
CA VAL A 92 8.18 -5.70 15.40
C VAL A 92 8.51 -5.36 13.95
N SER A 93 8.61 -6.38 13.12
CA SER A 93 8.94 -6.29 11.70
C SER A 93 8.00 -7.17 10.85
N GLY A 94 7.97 -6.92 9.54
CA GLY A 94 7.16 -7.70 8.60
C GLY A 94 5.72 -7.21 8.46
N LEU A 95 5.44 -5.96 8.83
CA LEU A 95 4.14 -5.33 8.56
C LEU A 95 4.04 -4.99 7.07
N SER A 96 2.83 -5.01 6.50
CA SER A 96 2.58 -4.59 5.11
C SER A 96 2.30 -3.08 4.98
N PHE A 97 2.43 -2.34 6.08
CA PHE A 97 2.10 -0.92 6.19
C PHE A 97 3.01 -0.22 7.20
N ARG A 98 2.98 1.11 7.21
CA ARG A 98 3.59 1.93 8.25
C ARG A 98 2.52 2.22 9.31
N PRO A 99 2.67 1.74 10.56
CA PRO A 99 1.69 2.04 11.60
C PRO A 99 1.63 3.54 11.93
N THR A 100 0.42 4.05 12.16
CA THR A 100 0.18 5.37 12.75
C THR A 100 -0.38 5.26 14.16
N VAL A 101 -1.05 4.16 14.51
CA VAL A 101 -1.49 3.84 15.87
C VAL A 101 -0.95 2.48 16.27
N ILE A 102 -0.38 2.38 17.48
CA ILE A 102 0.09 1.11 18.05
C ILE A 102 -0.47 1.00 19.47
N LEU A 103 -1.11 -0.11 19.79
CA LEU A 103 -1.52 -0.47 21.14
C LEU A 103 -0.61 -1.59 21.64
N LEU A 104 0.02 -1.40 22.79
CA LEU A 104 0.76 -2.43 23.51
C LEU A 104 0.05 -2.81 24.79
N ILE A 105 0.10 -4.09 25.10
CA ILE A 105 -0.43 -4.68 26.31
C ILE A 105 0.68 -5.51 26.93
N ALA A 106 1.18 -5.08 28.09
CA ALA A 106 2.13 -5.87 28.87
C ALA A 106 1.37 -6.91 29.68
N TYR A 107 1.90 -8.13 29.69
CA TYR A 107 1.40 -9.21 30.51
C TYR A 107 2.53 -9.73 31.39
N ASP A 108 2.35 -9.68 32.71
CA ASP A 108 3.33 -10.14 33.69
C ASP A 108 3.05 -11.54 34.24
N GLY A 109 2.02 -12.23 33.73
CA GLY A 109 1.57 -13.52 34.25
C GLY A 109 0.47 -13.43 35.31
N THR A 110 0.10 -12.22 35.76
CA THR A 110 -0.96 -11.97 36.75
C THR A 110 -2.23 -11.39 36.08
N THR A 111 -3.27 -11.09 36.87
CA THR A 111 -4.51 -10.43 36.41
C THR A 111 -4.33 -8.94 36.10
N THR A 112 -3.13 -8.38 36.27
CA THR A 112 -2.86 -6.96 36.05
C THR A 112 -2.46 -6.71 34.60
N PHE A 113 -3.28 -5.96 33.87
CA PHE A 113 -2.97 -5.51 32.52
C PHE A 113 -2.49 -4.07 32.59
N SER A 114 -1.32 -3.83 32.01
CA SER A 114 -0.88 -2.47 31.75
C SER A 114 -0.95 -2.25 30.23
N THR A 115 -1.70 -1.26 29.79
CA THR A 115 -1.83 -0.89 28.37
C THR A 115 -1.06 0.39 28.09
N THR A 116 -0.54 0.52 26.87
CA THR A 116 0.07 1.76 26.40
C THR A 116 -0.31 1.96 24.93
N GLN A 117 -0.82 3.14 24.63
CA GLN A 117 -1.20 3.53 23.27
C GLN A 117 -0.14 4.47 22.71
N PHE A 118 0.15 4.32 21.44
CA PHE A 118 1.09 5.12 20.66
C PHE A 118 0.36 5.63 19.43
N MET A 119 0.51 6.92 19.11
CA MET A 119 -0.17 7.56 17.99
C MET A 119 0.77 8.57 17.33
N ASP A 120 0.80 8.54 16.00
CA ASP A 120 1.52 9.50 15.17
C ASP A 120 0.84 10.88 15.27
N ARG A 121 1.60 11.95 15.51
CA ARG A 121 1.01 13.31 15.61
C ARG A 121 0.48 13.82 14.28
N SER A 122 0.91 13.26 13.15
CA SER A 122 0.31 13.55 11.84
C SER A 122 -1.18 13.21 11.80
N PHE A 123 -1.64 12.30 12.67
CA PHE A 123 -3.07 12.05 12.91
C PHE A 123 -3.83 13.32 13.31
N PHE A 124 -3.17 14.27 13.99
CA PHE A 124 -3.74 15.56 14.39
C PHE A 124 -3.35 16.72 13.47
N GLY A 125 -2.73 16.47 12.32
CA GLY A 125 -2.43 17.49 11.30
C GLY A 125 -1.20 18.36 11.55
N THR A 126 -0.28 17.97 12.46
CA THR A 126 1.00 18.67 12.66
C THR A 126 2.17 17.82 12.20
N THR A 127 3.09 18.41 11.43
CA THR A 127 4.28 17.77 10.86
C THR A 127 5.33 17.41 11.92
N ASP A 128 5.85 16.19 11.78
CA ASP A 128 7.21 15.73 12.07
C ASP A 128 7.68 15.38 13.50
N ASP A 129 6.81 15.23 14.49
CA ASP A 129 7.21 14.58 15.75
C ASP A 129 6.23 13.48 16.16
N PHE A 130 6.66 12.21 16.21
CA PHE A 130 5.87 11.18 16.88
C PHE A 130 5.92 11.43 18.40
N LYS A 131 4.91 12.10 18.99
CA LYS A 131 4.81 12.22 20.46
C LYS A 131 3.70 11.32 20.98
N LEU A 132 4.15 10.34 21.74
CA LEU A 132 3.42 9.28 22.38
C LEU A 132 2.54 9.76 23.54
N TRP A 133 1.24 9.42 23.56
CA TRP A 133 0.36 9.57 24.72
C TRP A 133 0.05 8.20 25.35
N ALA A 134 0.72 7.86 26.45
CA ALA A 134 0.41 6.66 27.22
C ALA A 134 -0.75 6.91 28.20
N TYR A 135 -1.93 6.29 27.97
CA TYR A 135 -2.96 6.18 29.01
C TYR A 135 -2.71 4.93 29.85
N GLN A 136 -2.62 5.07 31.17
CA GLN A 136 -2.26 3.99 32.10
C GLN A 136 -3.23 3.93 33.27
N SER A 137 -3.57 2.72 33.72
CA SER A 137 -4.30 2.47 34.97
C SER A 137 -3.37 2.28 36.18
N SER A 138 -2.09 1.96 35.98
CA SER A 138 -1.08 1.84 37.06
C SER A 138 0.35 1.71 36.51
N ALA A 139 1.26 2.63 36.91
CA ALA A 139 2.72 2.70 36.66
C ALA A 139 3.21 2.65 35.17
N PRO A 140 4.17 3.50 34.76
CA PRO A 140 4.57 3.61 33.36
C PRO A 140 5.30 2.39 32.85
N ILE A 141 4.76 1.75 31.80
CA ILE A 141 5.40 0.65 31.09
C ILE A 141 6.46 1.16 30.10
N VAL A 142 6.42 2.43 29.68
CA VAL A 142 7.22 2.94 28.55
C VAL A 142 7.77 4.32 28.89
N ASN A 143 9.09 4.52 28.74
CA ASN A 143 9.73 5.81 28.95
C ASN A 143 9.84 6.56 27.61
N ASN A 144 8.92 7.49 27.39
CA ASN A 144 8.96 8.66 26.51
C ASN A 144 9.58 8.65 25.09
N LEU A 145 10.09 7.56 24.53
CA LEU A 145 10.54 7.54 23.13
C LEU A 145 10.16 6.25 22.42
N VAL A 146 9.30 6.39 21.40
CA VAL A 146 9.35 5.49 20.26
C VAL A 146 10.61 5.83 19.51
N THR A 147 11.56 4.90 19.48
CA THR A 147 12.84 5.11 18.79
C THR A 147 12.71 5.09 17.28
N ALA A 148 11.71 4.38 16.70
CA ALA A 148 11.44 4.40 15.26
C ALA A 148 10.09 3.75 14.88
N VAL A 149 9.36 4.36 13.95
CA VAL A 149 8.29 3.71 13.16
C VAL A 149 8.59 3.90 11.69
N SER A 150 8.58 2.83 10.92
CA SER A 150 8.86 2.85 9.48
C SER A 150 7.87 1.98 8.71
N GLN A 151 7.93 2.04 7.38
CA GLN A 151 7.20 1.07 6.57
C GLN A 151 7.65 -0.34 6.93
N GLY A 152 6.69 -1.15 7.37
CA GLY A 152 6.90 -2.55 7.69
C GLY A 152 7.45 -2.87 9.07
N SER A 153 7.67 -1.88 9.95
CA SER A 153 8.19 -2.13 11.29
C SER A 153 7.95 -0.98 12.28
N PHE A 154 8.06 -1.31 13.57
CA PHE A 154 8.15 -0.33 14.65
C PHE A 154 9.08 -0.81 15.77
N THR A 155 9.66 0.12 16.52
CA THR A 155 10.50 -0.15 17.69
C THR A 155 10.18 0.81 18.83
N LEU A 156 9.80 0.25 19.98
CA LEU A 156 9.34 0.99 21.16
C LEU A 156 10.26 0.70 22.35
N GLU A 157 10.53 1.70 23.17
CA GLU A 157 11.28 1.54 24.42
C GLU A 157 10.35 1.35 25.62
N THR A 158 10.43 0.19 26.27
CA THR A 158 9.71 -0.10 27.52
C THR A 158 10.57 0.21 28.75
N VAL A 159 10.00 0.27 29.94
CA VAL A 159 10.72 0.27 31.22
C VAL A 159 10.91 -1.15 31.78
N MET A 160 10.18 -2.13 31.23
CA MET A 160 10.19 -3.52 31.67
C MET A 160 10.97 -4.39 30.66
N PRO A 161 12.28 -4.65 30.88
CA PRO A 161 13.08 -5.53 30.04
C PRO A 161 12.60 -6.99 30.14
N SER A 162 12.84 -7.77 29.09
CA SER A 162 12.59 -9.22 29.06
C SER A 162 11.15 -9.62 29.41
N LYS A 163 10.16 -8.79 29.04
CA LYS A 163 8.73 -9.07 29.23
C LYS A 163 8.05 -9.36 27.91
N ALA A 164 6.97 -10.14 27.97
CA ALA A 164 6.11 -10.43 26.84
C ALA A 164 5.02 -9.35 26.68
N TYR A 165 4.76 -8.98 25.44
CA TYR A 165 3.78 -7.98 25.05
C TYR A 165 2.86 -8.56 23.98
N LYS A 166 1.58 -8.24 24.08
CA LYS A 166 0.67 -8.27 22.94
C LYS A 166 0.67 -6.89 22.29
N TRP A 167 0.56 -6.85 20.98
CA TRP A 167 0.51 -5.61 20.24
C TRP A 167 -0.57 -5.64 19.18
N VAL A 168 -1.13 -4.47 18.88
CA VAL A 168 -2.00 -4.20 17.74
C VAL A 168 -1.49 -2.93 17.07
N ALA A 169 -1.38 -2.92 15.75
CA ALA A 169 -0.93 -1.79 14.95
C ALA A 169 -1.96 -1.46 13.88
N PHE A 170 -2.16 -0.19 13.58
CA PHE A 170 -3.08 0.33 12.57
C PHE A 170 -2.35 1.33 11.67
N GLU A 171 -2.69 1.34 10.37
CA GLU A 171 -2.32 2.41 9.42
C GLU A 171 -3.20 3.64 9.60
#